data_AF-A0A1I9G978-F1
#
_entry.id   AF-A0A1I9G978-F1
#
_cell.length_a   1.000
_cell.length_b   1.000
_cell.length_c   1.000
_cell.angle_alpha   90.00
_cell.angle_beta   90.00
_cell.angle_gamma   90.00
#
_symmetry.space_group_name_H-M   'P 1'
#
loop_
_entity.id
_entity.type
_entity.pdbx_description
1 polymer ?
#
loop_
_entity_poly.entity_id
_entity_poly.type
_entity_poly.pdbx_seq_one_letter_code
_entity_poly.pdbx_strand_id
1 'polypeptide(L)'
;IQIQLYYFLASEFLTGANFMLIVQRCATVVEMLHTIKLYYWVVMPHSPSLYNVISREGRPSRNEVITIRAHMLTFVSRLICMPDPKESGIMNRDGEFNALLNFIATDDNLYDVLALTTRLLCEKPAAMVPAFDRKKGLAVVFKLINSVNELVRIPALKIFGYFLCRSTLK
;
A
#
# COMPACT_ATOMS: atom_id res chain seq x y z
N ILE A 1 -12.79 19.00 5.24
CA ILE A 1 -12.09 19.18 3.94
C ILE A 1 -11.26 17.96 3.54
N GLN A 2 -10.23 17.54 4.30
CA GLN A 2 -9.37 16.40 3.90
C GLN A 2 -10.11 15.08 3.67
N ILE A 3 -11.04 14.71 4.56
CA ILE A 3 -11.88 13.50 4.37
C ILE A 3 -12.62 13.54 3.04
N GLN A 4 -13.28 14.67 2.72
CA GLN A 4 -14.04 14.84 1.49
C GLN A 4 -13.14 14.76 0.26
N LEU A 5 -11.94 15.36 0.31
CA LEU A 5 -10.96 15.28 -0.77
C LEU A 5 -10.56 13.83 -1.07
N TYR A 6 -10.13 13.07 -0.06
CA TYR A 6 -9.68 11.70 -0.29
C TYR A 6 -10.84 10.76 -0.60
N TYR A 7 -12.04 11.02 -0.08
CA TYR A 7 -13.25 10.34 -0.50
C TYR A 7 -13.48 10.53 -2.01
N PHE A 8 -13.49 11.79 -2.49
CA PHE A 8 -13.65 12.11 -3.90
C PHE A 8 -12.61 11.43 -4.79
N LEU A 9 -11.33 11.46 -4.38
CA LEU A 9 -10.27 10.73 -5.08
C LEU A 9 -10.56 9.23 -5.17
N ALA A 10 -11.01 8.64 -4.06
CA ALA A 10 -11.28 7.22 -3.96
C ALA A 10 -12.56 6.76 -4.67
N SER A 11 -13.56 7.63 -4.87
CA SER A 11 -14.86 7.30 -5.45
C SER A 11 -15.00 7.75 -6.91
N GLU A 12 -14.91 9.06 -7.15
CA GLU A 12 -15.36 9.74 -8.37
C GLU A 12 -14.19 10.06 -9.31
N PHE A 13 -13.06 10.50 -8.79
CA PHE A 13 -11.93 10.97 -9.60
C PHE A 13 -11.46 9.95 -10.64
N LEU A 14 -11.37 8.68 -10.24
CA LEU A 14 -10.95 7.57 -11.09
C LEU A 14 -11.96 7.20 -12.20
N THR A 15 -13.18 7.72 -12.15
CA THR A 15 -14.20 7.49 -13.18
C THR A 15 -14.18 8.53 -14.30
N GLY A 16 -13.39 9.60 -14.13
CA GLY A 16 -13.27 10.66 -15.12
C GLY A 16 -12.65 10.18 -16.43
N ALA A 17 -13.25 10.56 -17.56
CA ALA A 17 -12.66 10.38 -18.87
C ALA A 17 -11.26 11.02 -18.90
N ASN A 18 -10.27 10.32 -19.46
CA ASN A 18 -8.86 10.75 -19.59
C ASN A 18 -7.99 10.69 -18.33
N PHE A 19 -8.47 10.19 -17.18
CA PHE A 19 -7.63 10.04 -15.98
C PHE A 19 -6.28 9.33 -16.26
N MET A 20 -6.34 8.23 -17.01
CA MET A 20 -5.17 7.41 -17.37
C MET A 20 -4.15 8.13 -18.26
N LEU A 21 -4.53 9.24 -18.89
CA LEU A 21 -3.61 10.07 -19.69
C LEU A 21 -2.84 11.08 -18.82
N ILE A 22 -3.40 11.45 -17.67
CA ILE A 22 -2.89 12.52 -16.83
C ILE A 22 -2.02 11.96 -15.70
N VAL A 23 -2.37 10.78 -15.18
CA VAL A 23 -1.78 10.27 -13.94
C VAL A 23 -0.69 9.24 -14.18
N GLN A 24 0.51 9.52 -13.66
CA GLN A 24 1.59 8.55 -13.55
C GLN A 24 1.34 7.62 -12.36
N ARG A 25 0.64 6.51 -12.61
CA ARG A 25 0.19 5.53 -11.62
C ARG A 25 1.22 5.23 -10.52
N CYS A 26 2.44 4.82 -10.89
CA CYS A 26 3.48 4.46 -9.91
C CYS A 26 3.88 5.65 -9.03
N ALA A 27 4.12 6.81 -9.63
CA ALA A 27 4.50 8.02 -8.90
C ALA A 27 3.39 8.42 -7.92
N THR A 28 2.13 8.38 -8.35
CA THR A 28 0.99 8.69 -7.48
C THR A 28 0.85 7.70 -6.32
N VAL A 29 1.06 6.40 -6.54
CA VAL A 29 1.05 5.42 -5.44
C VAL A 29 2.16 5.72 -4.42
N VAL A 30 3.37 6.01 -4.88
CA VAL A 30 4.51 6.36 -4.00
C VAL A 30 4.20 7.63 -3.20
N GLU A 31 3.72 8.68 -3.87
CA GLU A 31 3.36 9.95 -3.21
C GLU A 31 2.23 9.79 -2.19
N MET A 32 1.21 8.98 -2.50
CA MET A 32 0.13 8.71 -1.55
C MET A 32 0.63 7.96 -0.31
N LEU A 33 1.51 6.96 -0.48
CA LEU A 33 2.11 6.23 0.64
C LEU A 33 3.05 7.13 1.46
N HIS A 34 3.86 7.97 0.83
CA HIS A 34 4.66 8.99 1.53
C HIS A 34 3.78 9.97 2.31
N THR A 35 2.67 10.40 1.71
CA THR A 35 1.74 11.31 2.37
C THR A 35 1.13 10.65 3.61
N ILE A 36 0.71 9.38 3.50
CA ILE A 36 0.24 8.59 4.64
C ILE A 36 1.31 8.53 5.75
N LYS A 37 2.55 8.22 5.38
CA LYS A 37 3.67 8.06 6.30
C LYS A 37 3.99 9.34 7.08
N LEU A 38 4.06 10.47 6.39
CA LEU A 38 4.54 11.73 6.98
C LEU A 38 3.45 12.55 7.65
N TYR A 39 2.21 12.50 7.13
CA TYR A 39 1.12 13.41 7.54
C TYR A 39 -0.08 12.70 8.17
N TYR A 40 -0.20 11.38 8.04
CA TYR A 40 -1.36 10.63 8.51
C TYR A 40 -0.95 9.37 9.29
N TRP A 41 0.12 9.43 10.07
CA TRP A 41 0.39 8.49 11.17
C TRP A 41 -0.72 8.46 12.26
N VAL A 42 -0.97 7.29 12.85
CA VAL A 42 -1.89 7.10 13.98
C VAL A 42 -1.14 7.19 15.31
N VAL A 43 0.02 6.55 15.38
CA VAL A 43 0.96 6.59 16.50
C VAL A 43 2.26 7.25 16.06
N MET A 44 2.94 7.92 17.00
CA MET A 44 4.27 8.46 16.76
C MET A 44 5.22 7.30 16.36
N PRO A 45 6.06 7.43 15.31
CA PRO A 45 7.06 6.42 15.02
C PRO A 45 8.06 6.30 16.17
N HIS A 46 8.48 5.08 16.45
CA HIS A 46 9.46 4.76 17.48
C HIS A 46 10.74 4.22 16.83
N SER A 47 11.86 4.29 17.56
CA SER A 47 13.08 3.61 17.14
C SER A 47 12.79 2.12 16.84
N PRO A 48 13.28 1.54 15.72
CA PRO A 48 14.32 2.06 14.82
C PRO A 48 13.78 2.85 13.60
N SER A 49 12.50 3.21 13.56
CA SER A 49 11.93 4.04 12.49
C SER A 49 12.57 5.44 12.51
N LEU A 50 13.54 5.69 11.62
CA LEU A 50 14.33 6.93 11.57
C LEU A 50 13.62 8.11 10.85
N TYR A 51 12.34 7.98 10.52
CA TYR A 51 11.65 9.03 9.75
C TYR A 51 10.98 10.04 10.69
N ASN A 52 11.15 11.32 10.34
CA ASN A 52 10.48 12.41 11.05
C ASN A 52 9.10 12.63 10.46
N VAL A 53 8.08 12.48 11.30
CA VAL A 53 6.70 12.84 10.98
C VAL A 53 6.50 14.35 11.10
N ILE A 54 5.52 14.85 10.36
CA ILE A 54 5.24 16.28 10.31
C ILE A 54 4.08 16.57 11.27
N SER A 55 4.42 17.18 12.41
CA SER A 55 3.41 17.76 13.32
C SER A 55 3.05 19.16 12.84
N ARG A 56 1.76 19.43 12.63
CA ARG A 56 1.24 20.75 12.24
C ARG A 56 0.09 21.13 13.18
N GLU A 57 -0.08 22.42 13.41
CA GLU A 57 -1.32 22.94 13.99
C GLU A 57 -2.51 22.53 13.11
N GLY A 58 -3.61 22.12 13.74
CA GLY A 58 -4.79 21.64 13.02
C GLY A 58 -4.68 20.22 12.46
N ARG A 59 -3.78 19.37 12.99
CA ARG A 59 -3.75 17.93 12.66
C ARG A 59 -5.14 17.29 12.90
N PRO A 60 -5.65 16.45 11.98
CA PRO A 60 -6.88 15.70 12.20
C PRO A 60 -6.80 14.80 13.44
N SER A 61 -7.96 14.56 14.06
CA SER A 61 -8.09 13.61 15.16
C SER A 61 -7.74 12.19 14.72
N ARG A 62 -7.46 11.30 15.68
CA ARG A 62 -7.14 9.89 15.40
C ARG A 62 -8.18 9.20 14.50
N ASN A 63 -9.47 9.45 14.75
CA ASN A 63 -10.55 8.85 13.96
C ASN A 63 -10.59 9.42 12.54
N GLU A 64 -10.37 10.72 12.39
CA GLU A 64 -10.28 11.34 11.06
C GLU A 64 -9.06 10.84 10.28
N VAL A 65 -7.90 10.67 10.93
CA VAL A 65 -6.71 10.04 10.31
C VAL A 65 -7.04 8.64 9.80
N ILE A 66 -7.69 7.80 10.60
CA ILE A 66 -8.09 6.45 10.19
C ILE A 66 -9.01 6.51 8.96
N THR A 67 -10.01 7.40 8.97
CA THR A 67 -10.93 7.59 7.82
C THR A 67 -10.20 8.09 6.58
N ILE A 68 -9.31 9.07 6.73
CA ILE A 68 -8.48 9.60 5.64
C ILE A 68 -7.64 8.49 5.03
N ARG A 69 -6.90 7.73 5.85
CA ARG A 69 -6.07 6.60 5.38
C ARG A 69 -6.90 5.56 4.66
N ALA A 70 -8.10 5.23 5.15
CA ALA A 70 -9.00 4.28 4.50
C ALA A 70 -9.37 4.73 3.07
N HIS A 71 -9.72 6.01 2.88
CA HIS A 71 -9.96 6.56 1.55
C HIS A 71 -8.70 6.56 0.69
N MET A 72 -7.56 7.01 1.23
CA MET A 72 -6.27 7.02 0.52
C MET A 72 -5.87 5.62 0.05
N LEU A 73 -6.01 4.59 0.88
CA LEU A 73 -5.66 3.21 0.54
C LEU A 73 -6.69 2.57 -0.40
N THR A 74 -7.95 2.98 -0.34
CA THR A 74 -8.96 2.62 -1.35
C THR A 74 -8.56 3.18 -2.72
N PHE A 75 -8.16 4.44 -2.77
CA PHE A 75 -7.65 5.07 -3.98
C PHE A 75 -6.40 4.35 -4.52
N VAL A 76 -5.40 4.11 -3.67
CA VAL A 76 -4.19 3.34 -4.04
C VAL A 76 -4.54 1.94 -4.56
N SER A 77 -5.45 1.22 -3.90
CA SER A 77 -5.90 -0.10 -4.33
C SER A 77 -6.52 -0.05 -5.73
N ARG A 78 -7.38 0.93 -6.00
CA ARG A 78 -8.03 1.09 -7.30
C ARG A 78 -7.00 1.44 -8.38
N LEU A 79 -6.05 2.34 -8.09
CA LEU A 79 -4.95 2.69 -8.99
C LEU A 79 -4.13 1.46 -9.39
N ILE A 80 -3.71 0.64 -8.42
CA ILE A 80 -2.92 -0.56 -8.68
C ILE A 80 -3.68 -1.55 -9.55
N CYS A 81 -4.99 -1.70 -9.31
CA CYS A 81 -5.86 -2.63 -10.04
C CYS A 81 -6.33 -2.11 -11.40
N MET A 82 -6.09 -0.84 -11.74
CA MET A 82 -6.52 -0.30 -13.02
C MET A 82 -5.71 -0.91 -14.18
N PRO A 83 -6.37 -1.29 -15.30
CA PRO A 83 -5.69 -1.63 -16.53
C PRO A 83 -5.03 -0.39 -17.13
N ASP A 84 -3.76 -0.50 -17.52
CA ASP A 84 -3.12 0.53 -18.33
C ASP A 84 -3.37 0.21 -19.81
N PRO A 85 -4.06 1.08 -20.57
CA PRO A 85 -4.32 0.83 -22.00
C PRO A 85 -3.03 0.75 -22.82
N LYS A 86 -1.89 1.21 -22.29
CA LYS A 86 -0.57 1.09 -22.92
C LYS A 86 0.13 -0.25 -22.60
N GLU A 87 -0.37 -1.03 -21.64
CA GLU A 87 0.18 -2.35 -21.30
C GLU A 87 -0.43 -3.43 -22.21
N SER A 88 0.29 -3.84 -23.25
CA SER A 88 -0.05 -5.05 -24.01
C SER A 88 0.56 -6.28 -23.34
N GLY A 89 -0.15 -6.91 -22.40
CA GLY A 89 0.24 -8.20 -21.82
C GLY A 89 0.07 -8.28 -20.30
N ILE A 90 1.05 -8.90 -19.62
CA ILE A 90 1.04 -9.09 -18.16
C ILE A 90 1.16 -7.73 -17.46
N MET A 91 0.18 -7.40 -16.62
CA MET A 91 0.19 -6.19 -15.77
C MET A 91 1.49 -6.09 -14.97
N ASN A 92 2.33 -5.10 -15.27
CA ASN A 92 3.54 -4.84 -14.49
C ASN A 92 3.21 -3.93 -13.31
N ARG A 93 3.28 -4.49 -12.09
CA ARG A 93 2.95 -3.79 -10.84
C ARG A 93 4.14 -3.69 -9.89
N ASP A 94 5.34 -3.88 -10.44
CA ASP A 94 6.60 -3.93 -9.71
C ASP A 94 6.88 -2.67 -8.89
N GLY A 95 6.64 -1.49 -9.48
CA GLY A 95 6.93 -0.22 -8.82
C GLY A 95 6.00 0.04 -7.64
N GLU A 96 4.69 -0.13 -7.84
CA GLU A 96 3.69 0.09 -6.81
C GLU A 96 3.79 -0.93 -5.69
N PHE A 97 4.01 -2.19 -6.05
CA PHE A 97 4.12 -3.27 -5.07
C PHE A 97 5.42 -3.13 -4.25
N ASN A 98 6.52 -2.68 -4.86
CA ASN A 98 7.74 -2.32 -4.11
C ASN A 98 7.50 -1.19 -3.11
N ALA A 99 6.70 -0.17 -3.48
CA ALA A 99 6.35 0.91 -2.57
C ALA A 99 5.55 0.42 -1.35
N LEU A 100 4.59 -0.49 -1.55
CA LEU A 100 3.85 -1.15 -0.47
C LEU A 100 4.78 -1.96 0.44
N LEU A 101 5.67 -2.77 -0.14
CA LEU A 101 6.65 -3.57 0.60
C LEU A 101 7.59 -2.70 1.46
N ASN A 102 8.07 -1.59 0.89
CA ASN A 102 8.94 -0.65 1.61
C ASN A 102 8.20 0.05 2.76
N PHE A 103 6.93 0.40 2.56
CA PHE A 103 6.11 0.98 3.61
C PHE A 103 5.99 0.01 4.80
N ILE A 104 5.50 -1.21 4.55
CA ILE A 104 5.27 -2.18 5.64
C ILE A 104 6.58 -2.64 6.31
N ALA A 105 7.71 -2.56 5.61
CA ALA A 105 9.00 -2.93 6.17
C ALA A 105 9.58 -1.88 7.14
N THR A 106 9.11 -0.63 7.12
CA THR A 106 9.80 0.50 7.79
C THR A 106 8.91 1.36 8.67
N ASP A 107 7.64 1.04 8.80
CA ASP A 107 6.66 1.90 9.46
C ASP A 107 5.97 1.21 10.63
N ASP A 108 5.74 1.94 11.72
CA ASP A 108 4.97 1.45 12.87
C ASP A 108 3.45 1.52 12.62
N ASN A 109 3.02 2.38 11.70
CA ASN A 109 1.63 2.57 11.27
C ASN A 109 1.28 1.70 10.06
N LEU A 110 1.73 0.44 10.05
CA LEU A 110 1.71 -0.43 8.87
C LEU A 110 0.41 -1.19 8.64
N TYR A 111 -0.47 -1.35 9.65
CA TYR A 111 -1.48 -2.41 9.64
C TYR A 111 -2.45 -2.37 8.46
N ASP A 112 -2.94 -1.19 8.09
CA ASP A 112 -3.86 -1.02 6.96
C ASP A 112 -3.16 -1.17 5.60
N VAL A 113 -1.90 -0.76 5.48
CA VAL A 113 -1.07 -1.01 4.29
C VAL A 113 -0.70 -2.49 4.16
N LEU A 114 -0.44 -3.16 5.28
CA LEU A 114 -0.22 -4.61 5.32
C LEU A 114 -1.50 -5.38 4.96
N ALA A 115 -2.66 -4.93 5.44
CA ALA A 115 -3.96 -5.46 5.05
C ALA A 115 -4.22 -5.28 3.55
N LEU A 116 -3.95 -4.09 2.99
CA LEU A 116 -4.02 -3.84 1.55
C LEU A 116 -3.10 -4.76 0.76
N THR A 117 -1.83 -4.88 1.17
CA THR A 117 -0.83 -5.73 0.50
C THR A 117 -1.27 -7.20 0.49
N THR A 118 -1.77 -7.68 1.64
CA THR A 118 -2.32 -9.03 1.80
C THR A 118 -3.50 -9.25 0.85
N ARG A 119 -4.44 -8.30 0.81
CA ARG A 119 -5.63 -8.36 -0.03
C ARG A 119 -5.29 -8.35 -1.52
N LEU A 120 -4.34 -7.51 -1.96
CA LEU A 120 -3.89 -7.47 -3.36
C LEU A 120 -3.31 -8.81 -3.81
N LEU A 121 -2.47 -9.46 -2.99
CA LEU A 121 -1.94 -10.79 -3.29
C LEU A 121 -3.03 -11.86 -3.42
N CYS A 122 -4.06 -11.79 -2.56
CA CYS A 122 -5.19 -12.70 -2.59
C CYS A 122 -6.09 -12.49 -3.82
N GLU A 123 -6.44 -11.24 -4.13
CA GLU A 123 -7.45 -10.89 -5.14
C GLU A 123 -6.88 -10.81 -6.56
N LYS A 124 -5.59 -10.46 -6.71
CA LYS A 124 -4.93 -10.24 -8.00
C LYS A 124 -3.60 -11.02 -8.11
N PRO A 125 -3.58 -12.33 -7.84
CA PRO A 125 -2.33 -13.10 -7.74
C PRO A 125 -1.51 -13.08 -9.03
N ALA A 126 -2.15 -13.09 -10.21
CA ALA A 126 -1.46 -13.09 -11.50
C ALA A 126 -0.54 -11.87 -11.72
N ALA A 127 -0.89 -10.71 -11.16
CA ALA A 127 -0.08 -9.50 -11.24
C ALA A 127 0.81 -9.32 -10.00
N MET A 128 0.29 -9.66 -8.81
CA MET A 128 0.95 -9.36 -7.54
C MET A 128 2.02 -10.39 -7.15
N VAL A 129 1.82 -11.68 -7.42
CA VAL A 129 2.80 -12.72 -7.07
C VAL A 129 4.12 -12.55 -7.83
N PRO A 130 4.12 -12.29 -9.17
CA PRO A 130 5.36 -12.02 -9.88
C PRO A 130 6.06 -10.75 -9.40
N ALA A 131 5.30 -9.69 -9.08
CA ALA A 131 5.85 -8.45 -8.54
C ALA A 131 6.47 -8.68 -7.14
N PHE A 132 5.79 -9.44 -6.29
CA PHE A 132 6.29 -9.85 -4.97
C PHE A 132 7.62 -10.60 -5.08
N ASP A 133 7.72 -11.59 -5.98
CA ASP A 133 8.96 -12.35 -6.21
C ASP A 133 10.11 -11.44 -6.67
N ARG A 134 9.88 -10.67 -7.75
CA ARG A 134 10.89 -9.76 -8.33
C ARG A 134 11.37 -8.68 -7.36
N LYS A 135 10.52 -8.27 -6.42
CA LYS A 135 10.83 -7.26 -5.40
C LYS A 135 11.26 -7.85 -4.06
N LYS A 136 11.68 -9.13 -4.05
CA LYS A 136 12.24 -9.80 -2.87
C LYS A 136 11.28 -9.76 -1.67
N GLY A 137 9.98 -9.91 -1.91
CA GLY A 137 8.95 -9.82 -0.88
C GLY A 137 9.15 -10.80 0.28
N LEU A 138 9.80 -11.95 0.05
CA LEU A 138 10.15 -12.91 1.10
C LEU A 138 11.05 -12.30 2.19
N ALA A 139 11.98 -11.40 1.83
CA ALA A 139 12.83 -10.74 2.82
C ALA A 139 12.00 -9.87 3.78
N VAL A 140 10.99 -9.18 3.25
CA VAL A 140 10.04 -8.39 4.05
C VAL A 140 9.19 -9.31 4.92
N VAL A 141 8.67 -10.41 4.37
CA VAL A 141 7.89 -11.40 5.14
C VAL A 141 8.68 -11.95 6.32
N PHE A 142 9.91 -12.42 6.12
CA PHE A 142 10.71 -12.97 7.21
C PHE A 142 11.03 -11.92 8.28
N LYS A 143 11.26 -10.66 7.89
CA LYS A 143 11.37 -9.56 8.84
C LYS A 143 10.08 -9.41 9.67
N LEU A 144 8.92 -9.41 9.03
CA LEU A 144 7.63 -9.20 9.69
C LEU A 144 7.20 -10.36 10.60
N ILE A 145 7.52 -11.60 10.23
CA ILE A 145 7.23 -12.78 11.08
C ILE A 145 8.04 -12.74 12.39
N ASN A 146 9.19 -12.06 12.40
CA ASN A 146 9.98 -11.85 13.61
C ASN A 146 9.42 -10.73 14.53
N SER A 147 8.33 -10.07 14.16
CA SER A 147 7.69 -9.05 14.99
C SER A 147 7.12 -9.68 16.28
N VAL A 148 7.26 -8.99 17.42
CA VAL A 148 6.58 -9.40 18.66
C VAL A 148 5.06 -9.23 18.59
N ASN A 149 4.57 -8.44 17.63
CA ASN A 149 3.16 -8.13 17.48
C ASN A 149 2.46 -9.12 16.54
N GLU A 150 1.48 -9.86 17.06
CA GLU A 150 0.68 -10.82 16.28
C GLU A 150 -0.13 -10.18 15.15
N LEU A 151 -0.54 -8.92 15.31
CA LEU A 151 -1.24 -8.16 14.26
C LEU A 151 -0.35 -7.92 13.03
N VAL A 152 0.97 -8.05 13.18
CA VAL A 152 1.94 -8.04 12.07
C VAL A 152 2.24 -9.45 11.59
N ARG A 153 2.50 -10.38 12.52
CA ARG A 153 2.90 -11.76 12.19
C ARG A 153 1.84 -12.51 11.42
N ILE A 154 0.57 -12.41 11.83
CA ILE A 154 -0.53 -13.18 11.22
C ILE A 154 -0.73 -12.77 9.75
N PRO A 155 -0.84 -11.48 9.38
CA PRO A 155 -0.91 -11.10 7.97
C PRO A 155 0.37 -11.41 7.19
N ALA A 156 1.55 -11.33 7.79
CA ALA A 156 2.79 -11.74 7.14
C ALA A 156 2.79 -13.23 6.75
N LEU A 157 2.28 -14.10 7.63
CA LEU A 157 2.08 -15.51 7.33
C LEU A 157 1.03 -15.73 6.25
N LYS A 158 -0.05 -14.93 6.22
CA LYS A 158 -1.04 -14.98 5.12
C LYS A 158 -0.42 -14.61 3.78
N ILE A 159 0.36 -13.54 3.73
CA ILE A 159 1.13 -13.14 2.54
C ILE A 159 2.03 -14.28 2.08
N PHE A 160 2.76 -14.91 3.01
CA PHE A 160 3.61 -16.05 2.70
C PHE A 160 2.81 -17.22 2.11
N GLY A 161 1.69 -17.57 2.73
CA GLY A 161 0.78 -18.61 2.23
C GLY A 161 0.24 -18.32 0.83
N TYR A 162 -0.21 -17.08 0.57
CA TYR A 162 -0.67 -16.68 -0.77
C TYR A 162 0.43 -16.78 -1.81
N PHE A 163 1.65 -16.38 -1.46
CA PHE A 163 2.80 -16.52 -2.34
C PHE A 163 3.07 -17.99 -2.66
N LEU A 164 3.19 -18.86 -1.66
CA LEU A 164 3.47 -20.28 -1.85
C LEU A 164 2.39 -21.01 -2.66
N CYS A 165 1.11 -20.75 -2.38
CA CYS A 165 -0.04 -21.35 -3.07
C CYS A 165 -0.17 -20.96 -4.56
N ARG A 166 0.63 -19.99 -5.02
CA ARG A 166 0.56 -19.42 -6.37
C ARG A 166 1.93 -19.36 -7.06
N SER A 167 3.00 -19.74 -6.35
CA SER A 167 4.34 -19.81 -6.91
C SER A 167 4.49 -21.11 -7.69
N THR A 168 4.91 -21.01 -8.95
CA THR A 168 5.27 -22.17 -9.77
C THR A 168 6.78 -22.33 -9.80
N LEU A 169 7.24 -23.58 -9.92
CA LEU A 169 8.65 -23.85 -10.22
C LEU A 169 9.01 -23.16 -11.55
N LYS A 170 10.20 -22.53 -11.60
CA LYS A 170 10.76 -21.98 -12.83
C LYS A 170 11.35 -23.07 -13.70
#